data_AF-A0A6M2FBA8-F1
#
_entry.id   AF-A0A6M2FBA8-F1
#
_cell.length_a   1.000
_cell.length_b   1.000
_cell.length_c   1.000
_cell.angle_alpha   90.00
_cell.angle_beta   90.00
_cell.angle_gamma   90.00
#
_symmetry.space_group_name_H-M   'P 1'
#
loop_
_entity.id
_entity.type
_entity.pdbx_description
1 polymer ?
#
loop_
_entity_poly.entity_id
_entity_poly.type
_entity_poly.pdbx_seq_one_letter_code
_entity_poly.pdbx_strand_id
1 'polypeptide(L)'
;MNSICKALCNETGVESKFGVGIGTLECLDDEKWSLMGLDGQNLGRFSGVVVSDKSIASPRFTDVTGRPPPLDLSLTPELALKLQDIPVSPCFALMLAFSEPLSSVSVKGFSFKNSEILSWSHCDSSKPGRSTASERWLLHSTANYARGVIAQTGLQKPSSATLTKVAEELFQEFQSIGLNIPRPFFMKAHRWGSAFPTASIAREQKCLWDRKKRLAICGDFCVSPNVEGAILSGLAAASKLTEMLSCL
;
A
#
# COMPACT_ATOMS: atom_id res chain seq x y z
N MET A 1 1.93 -9.68 -8.75
CA MET A 1 1.85 -8.66 -9.81
C MET A 1 2.85 -7.56 -9.48
N ASN A 2 4.15 -7.80 -9.67
CA ASN A 2 5.20 -6.80 -9.42
C ASN A 2 6.02 -6.49 -10.69
N SER A 3 5.77 -7.19 -11.79
CA SER A 3 6.49 -7.02 -13.07
C SER A 3 6.32 -5.62 -13.64
N ILE A 4 5.11 -5.05 -13.59
CA ILE A 4 4.81 -3.69 -14.06
C ILE A 4 5.69 -2.67 -13.32
N CYS A 5 5.65 -2.68 -11.98
CA CYS A 5 6.46 -1.77 -11.17
C CYS A 5 7.97 -1.98 -11.41
N LYS A 6 8.43 -3.24 -11.52
CA LYS A 6 9.84 -3.53 -11.80
C LYS A 6 10.31 -2.99 -13.16
N ALA A 7 9.46 -3.06 -14.19
CA ALA A 7 9.77 -2.50 -15.50
C ALA A 7 9.91 -0.98 -15.40
N LEU A 8 8.93 -0.31 -14.77
CA LEU A 8 8.93 1.15 -14.58
C LEU A 8 10.14 1.65 -13.78
N CYS A 9 10.62 0.91 -12.79
CA CYS A 9 11.81 1.26 -12.00
C CYS A 9 13.12 1.24 -12.81
N ASN A 10 13.14 0.59 -13.98
CA ASN A 10 14.33 0.44 -14.83
C ASN A 10 14.22 1.26 -16.13
N GLU A 11 13.24 2.14 -16.24
CA GLU A 11 13.09 3.03 -17.39
C GLU A 11 14.28 3.99 -17.52
N THR A 12 14.58 4.38 -18.76
CA THR A 12 15.73 5.27 -19.03
C THR A 12 15.51 6.63 -18.36
N GLY A 13 16.50 7.10 -17.61
CA GLY A 13 16.42 8.36 -16.86
C GLY A 13 15.82 8.23 -15.45
N VAL A 14 15.42 7.03 -15.03
CA VAL A 14 14.95 6.77 -13.66
C VAL A 14 16.07 6.18 -12.81
N GLU A 15 16.47 6.88 -11.74
CA GLU A 15 17.36 6.34 -10.70
C GLU A 15 16.53 5.80 -9.53
N SER A 16 16.43 4.46 -9.43
CA SER A 16 15.70 3.81 -8.34
C SER A 16 16.61 3.51 -7.14
N LYS A 17 16.25 4.03 -5.95
CA LYS A 17 16.94 3.74 -4.68
C LYS A 17 16.05 2.90 -3.75
N PHE A 18 16.54 1.75 -3.32
CA PHE A 18 15.84 0.86 -2.37
C PHE A 18 16.50 0.84 -1.01
N GLY A 19 15.75 0.50 0.04
CA GLY A 19 16.26 0.52 1.42
C GLY A 19 16.46 1.91 2.00
N VAL A 20 15.99 2.95 1.31
CA VAL A 20 16.07 4.36 1.73
C VAL A 20 14.71 4.81 2.21
N GLY A 21 14.59 5.08 3.51
CA GLY A 21 13.40 5.73 4.08
C GLY A 21 13.61 7.23 4.13
N ILE A 22 12.67 8.02 3.64
CA ILE A 22 12.74 9.49 3.73
C ILE A 22 12.38 9.93 5.15
N GLY A 23 13.26 10.71 5.78
CA GLY A 23 13.08 11.25 7.12
C GLY A 23 12.61 12.70 7.13
N THR A 24 13.04 13.51 6.16
CA THR A 24 12.67 14.94 6.10
C THR A 24 12.66 15.43 4.65
N LEU A 25 11.65 16.25 4.32
CA LEU A 25 11.55 17.05 3.12
C LEU A 25 11.58 18.53 3.54
N GLU A 26 12.63 19.24 3.16
CA GLU A 26 12.80 20.66 3.46
C GLU A 26 12.74 21.48 2.18
N CYS A 27 11.94 22.55 2.18
CA CYS A 27 11.88 23.50 1.07
C CYS A 27 12.85 24.66 1.36
N LEU A 28 13.88 24.83 0.54
CA LEU A 28 14.98 25.76 0.82
C LEU A 28 14.71 27.19 0.34
N ASP A 29 14.03 27.37 -0.80
CA ASP A 29 13.83 28.68 -1.46
C ASP A 29 12.53 28.71 -2.30
N ASP A 30 11.45 28.13 -1.79
CA ASP A 30 10.17 27.89 -2.50
C ASP A 30 10.26 27.05 -3.79
N GLU A 31 11.42 26.82 -4.42
CA GLU A 31 11.53 26.06 -5.68
C GLU A 31 12.55 24.92 -5.65
N LYS A 32 13.16 24.68 -4.49
CA LYS A 32 14.16 23.62 -4.27
C LYS A 32 13.85 22.84 -3.02
N TRP A 33 13.99 21.52 -3.13
CA TRP A 33 13.79 20.57 -2.05
C TRP A 33 15.10 19.92 -1.67
N SER A 34 15.34 19.78 -0.38
CA SER A 34 16.40 18.97 0.20
C SER A 34 15.77 17.75 0.86
N LEU A 35 16.27 16.56 0.54
CA LEU A 35 15.77 15.30 1.11
C LEU A 35 16.83 14.71 2.02
N MET A 36 16.40 14.31 3.22
CA MET A 36 17.23 13.60 4.19
C MET A 36 16.61 12.24 4.52
N GLY A 37 17.46 11.22 4.61
CA GLY A 37 17.07 9.87 4.99
C GLY A 37 16.74 9.74 6.48
N LEU A 38 16.03 8.68 6.85
CA LEU A 38 15.81 8.29 8.24
C LEU A 38 17.13 7.96 8.98
N ASP A 39 18.18 7.62 8.26
CA ASP A 39 19.52 7.44 8.80
C ASP A 39 20.32 8.75 8.91
N GLY A 40 19.75 9.88 8.51
CA GLY A 40 20.40 11.19 8.50
C GLY A 40 21.24 11.46 7.25
N GLN A 41 21.30 10.54 6.29
CA GLN A 41 22.05 10.77 5.05
C GLN A 41 21.37 11.83 4.18
N ASN A 42 22.17 12.73 3.58
CA ASN A 42 21.69 13.65 2.58
C ASN A 42 21.43 12.90 1.26
N LEU A 43 20.19 12.94 0.78
CA LEU A 43 19.76 12.21 -0.42
C LEU A 43 19.80 13.06 -1.70
N GLY A 44 20.06 14.36 -1.56
CA GLY A 44 20.23 15.30 -2.66
C GLY A 44 19.25 16.46 -2.64
N ARG A 45 19.35 17.29 -3.69
CA ARG A 45 18.50 18.45 -3.92
C ARG A 45 17.74 18.29 -5.23
N PHE A 46 16.47 18.69 -5.23
CA PHE A 46 15.56 18.49 -6.36
C PHE A 46 14.75 19.76 -6.64
N SER A 47 14.47 20.02 -7.92
CA SER A 47 13.68 21.18 -8.36
C SER A 47 12.16 21.01 -8.21
N GLY A 48 11.72 19.85 -7.73
CA GLY A 48 10.32 19.50 -7.52
C GLY A 48 10.23 18.12 -6.90
N VAL A 49 9.11 17.83 -6.23
CA VAL A 49 8.91 16.57 -5.53
C VAL A 49 7.54 16.01 -5.85
N VAL A 50 7.49 14.70 -6.13
CA VAL A 50 6.26 13.92 -6.16
C VAL A 50 6.26 13.00 -4.96
N VAL A 51 5.25 13.11 -4.11
CA VAL A 51 5.03 12.19 -2.99
C VAL A 51 3.91 11.24 -3.33
N SER A 52 4.23 9.94 -3.39
CA SER A 52 3.27 8.88 -3.68
C SER A 52 2.82 8.08 -2.44
N ASP A 53 3.11 8.60 -1.24
CA ASP A 53 2.79 7.95 0.04
C ASP A 53 1.99 8.89 0.94
N LYS A 54 0.78 8.46 1.32
CA LYS A 54 -0.08 9.17 2.27
C LYS A 54 0.53 9.32 3.66
N SER A 55 1.47 8.45 4.04
CA SER A 55 2.12 8.49 5.35
C SER A 55 3.12 9.63 5.49
N ILE A 56 3.45 10.36 4.41
CA ILE A 56 4.44 11.46 4.46
C ILE A 56 4.06 12.59 5.43
N ALA A 57 2.77 12.75 5.70
CA ALA A 57 2.21 13.82 6.52
C ALA A 57 1.28 13.28 7.62
N SER A 58 1.17 11.95 7.76
CA SER A 58 0.23 11.33 8.69
C SER A 58 0.86 11.17 10.07
N PRO A 59 0.12 11.43 11.17
CA PRO A 59 0.57 11.12 12.54
C PRO A 59 0.99 9.66 12.73
N ARG A 60 0.43 8.75 11.92
CA ARG A 60 0.82 7.33 11.89
C ARG A 60 2.30 7.12 11.61
N PHE A 61 2.95 8.02 10.88
CA PHE A 61 4.40 7.97 10.68
C PHE A 61 5.12 8.06 12.02
N THR A 62 4.69 8.97 12.89
CA THR A 62 5.19 9.12 14.25
C THR A 62 4.93 7.88 15.08
N ASP A 63 3.71 7.33 15.03
CA ASP A 63 3.37 6.13 15.79
C ASP A 63 4.24 4.92 15.45
N VAL A 64 4.69 4.83 14.18
CA VAL A 64 5.48 3.70 13.68
C VAL A 64 6.99 3.95 13.86
N THR A 65 7.47 5.17 13.64
CA THR A 65 8.91 5.48 13.56
C THR A 65 9.46 6.22 14.78
N GLY A 66 8.59 6.80 15.62
CA GLY A 66 8.96 7.69 16.72
C GLY A 66 9.46 9.07 16.27
N ARG A 67 9.29 9.43 14.99
CA ARG A 67 9.77 10.69 14.40
C ARG A 67 8.63 11.49 13.79
N PRO A 68 8.75 12.83 13.68
CA PRO A 68 7.74 13.62 12.99
C PRO A 68 7.60 13.17 11.51
N PRO A 69 6.43 13.36 10.89
CA PRO A 69 6.23 13.06 9.48
C PRO A 69 7.24 13.81 8.60
N PRO A 70 7.75 13.21 7.50
CA PRO A 70 8.79 13.85 6.69
C PRO A 70 8.39 15.16 6.03
N LEU A 71 7.11 15.34 5.69
CA LEU A 71 6.58 16.60 5.14
C LEU A 71 5.97 17.44 6.26
N ASP A 72 6.58 18.59 6.54
CA ASP A 72 5.97 19.59 7.43
C ASP A 72 4.79 20.27 6.72
N LEU A 73 3.59 19.96 7.20
CA LEU A 73 2.34 20.50 6.68
C LEU A 73 2.21 22.01 6.91
N SER A 74 2.97 22.62 7.83
CA SER A 74 3.00 24.08 8.02
C SER A 74 3.46 24.81 6.75
N LEU A 75 4.29 24.14 5.94
CA LEU A 75 4.78 24.65 4.66
C LEU A 75 3.69 24.65 3.58
N THR A 76 2.67 23.80 3.70
CA THR A 76 1.59 23.67 2.70
C THR A 76 0.21 23.62 3.36
N PRO A 77 -0.29 24.71 3.96
CA PRO A 77 -1.54 24.71 4.73
C PRO A 77 -2.76 24.27 3.91
N GLU A 78 -2.82 24.63 2.63
CA GLU A 78 -3.90 24.24 1.72
C GLU A 78 -3.96 22.72 1.51
N LEU A 79 -2.80 22.04 1.51
CA LEU A 79 -2.72 20.59 1.36
C LEU A 79 -2.93 19.88 2.70
N ALA A 80 -2.52 20.51 3.81
CA ALA A 80 -2.61 19.95 5.15
C ALA A 80 -4.02 19.46 5.50
N LEU A 81 -5.04 20.27 5.20
CA LEU A 81 -6.45 19.94 5.47
C LEU A 81 -6.93 18.67 4.76
N LYS A 82 -6.34 18.33 3.61
CA LYS A 82 -6.72 17.14 2.83
C LYS A 82 -5.90 15.90 3.17
N LEU A 83 -4.73 16.08 3.77
CA LEU A 83 -3.79 15.00 4.08
C LEU A 83 -3.92 14.50 5.52
N GLN A 84 -4.42 15.33 6.42
CA GLN A 84 -4.70 14.93 7.79
C GLN A 84 -5.78 13.82 7.78
N ASP A 85 -5.40 12.64 8.26
CA ASP A 85 -6.27 11.51 8.54
C ASP A 85 -7.06 10.93 7.36
N ILE A 86 -6.38 10.72 6.23
CA ILE A 86 -6.92 9.93 5.11
C ILE A 86 -7.40 8.57 5.66
N PRO A 87 -8.71 8.27 5.64
CA PRO A 87 -9.22 7.08 6.31
C PRO A 87 -8.84 5.83 5.50
N VAL A 88 -8.47 4.77 6.22
CA VAL A 88 -7.96 3.53 5.61
C VAL A 88 -8.63 2.30 6.20
N SER A 89 -8.81 1.32 5.34
CA SER A 89 -9.26 -0.02 5.70
C SER A 89 -8.07 -0.97 5.71
N PRO A 90 -7.79 -1.65 6.84
CA PRO A 90 -6.76 -2.68 6.90
C PRO A 90 -7.28 -4.01 6.34
N CYS A 91 -6.36 -4.91 6.00
CA CYS A 91 -6.68 -6.32 5.77
C CYS A 91 -5.49 -7.22 6.17
N PHE A 92 -5.79 -8.49 6.43
CA PHE A 92 -4.78 -9.55 6.43
C PHE A 92 -4.88 -10.36 5.15
N ALA A 93 -3.74 -10.76 4.62
CA ALA A 93 -3.64 -11.71 3.51
C ALA A 93 -2.99 -13.00 4.02
N LEU A 94 -3.66 -14.13 3.82
CA LEU A 94 -3.13 -15.46 4.10
C LEU A 94 -2.68 -16.12 2.80
N MET A 95 -1.41 -16.50 2.75
CA MET A 95 -0.79 -17.26 1.67
C MET A 95 -0.76 -18.74 2.04
N LEU A 96 -1.28 -19.59 1.16
CA LEU A 96 -1.31 -21.04 1.31
C LEU A 96 -0.62 -21.72 0.12
N ALA A 97 0.05 -22.85 0.36
CA ALA A 97 0.49 -23.76 -0.70
C ALA A 97 0.18 -25.22 -0.37
N PHE A 98 -0.31 -25.93 -1.36
CA PHE A 98 -0.70 -27.34 -1.31
C PHE A 98 0.13 -28.14 -2.32
N SER A 99 0.53 -29.35 -1.92
CA SER A 99 1.30 -30.24 -2.79
C SER A 99 0.46 -30.70 -3.97
N GLU A 100 -0.80 -31.03 -3.69
CA GLU A 100 -1.81 -31.41 -4.67
C GLU A 100 -2.83 -30.28 -4.88
N PRO A 101 -3.41 -30.14 -6.08
CA PRO A 101 -4.52 -29.21 -6.32
C PRO A 101 -5.72 -29.49 -5.42
N LEU A 102 -6.42 -28.43 -5.00
CA LEU A 102 -7.67 -28.52 -4.24
C LEU A 102 -8.82 -28.95 -5.15
N SER A 103 -8.93 -30.24 -5.44
CA SER A 103 -9.99 -30.81 -6.29
C SER A 103 -11.41 -30.56 -5.77
N SER A 104 -11.58 -30.33 -4.47
CA SER A 104 -12.85 -29.94 -3.85
C SER A 104 -13.30 -28.52 -4.21
N VAL A 105 -12.40 -27.66 -4.70
CA VAL A 105 -12.68 -26.28 -5.07
C VAL A 105 -12.70 -26.14 -6.60
N SER A 106 -13.91 -26.14 -7.18
CA SER A 106 -14.10 -26.12 -8.64
C SER A 106 -13.82 -24.77 -9.32
N VAL A 107 -13.76 -23.69 -8.54
CA VAL A 107 -13.54 -22.32 -9.03
C VAL A 107 -12.13 -21.83 -8.67
N LYS A 108 -11.62 -20.84 -9.40
CA LYS A 108 -10.29 -20.24 -9.14
C LYS A 108 -10.33 -18.95 -8.33
N GLY A 109 -11.51 -18.48 -7.91
CA GLY A 109 -11.68 -17.40 -6.96
C GLY A 109 -13.13 -17.16 -6.61
N PHE A 110 -13.39 -16.68 -5.39
CA PHE A 110 -14.73 -16.46 -4.87
C PHE A 110 -14.73 -15.50 -3.67
N SER A 111 -15.88 -14.84 -3.46
CA SER A 111 -16.11 -13.94 -2.33
C SER A 111 -16.91 -14.63 -1.22
N PHE A 112 -16.62 -14.29 0.03
CA PHE A 112 -17.38 -14.71 1.19
C PHE A 112 -18.42 -13.64 1.51
N LYS A 113 -19.71 -14.01 1.62
CA LYS A 113 -20.80 -13.06 1.90
C LYS A 113 -21.22 -13.02 3.37
N ASN A 114 -21.13 -14.14 4.06
CA ASN A 114 -21.59 -14.30 5.45
C ASN A 114 -20.43 -14.65 6.41
N SER A 115 -19.22 -14.23 6.08
CA SER A 115 -18.04 -14.44 6.93
C SER A 115 -17.64 -13.11 7.56
N GLU A 116 -17.47 -13.11 8.87
CA GLU A 116 -16.88 -11.98 9.59
C GLU A 116 -15.35 -11.94 9.45
N ILE A 117 -14.74 -13.04 9.00
CA ILE A 117 -13.30 -13.25 9.00
C ILE A 117 -12.70 -13.12 7.60
N LEU A 118 -13.26 -13.79 6.59
CA LEU A 118 -12.79 -13.79 5.20
C LEU A 118 -13.69 -12.95 4.30
N SER A 119 -13.10 -12.30 3.29
CA SER A 119 -13.83 -11.52 2.28
C SER A 119 -13.64 -12.07 0.86
N TRP A 120 -12.46 -12.60 0.56
CA TRP A 120 -12.09 -13.04 -0.79
C TRP A 120 -11.07 -14.18 -0.76
N SER A 121 -11.17 -15.07 -1.73
CA SER A 121 -10.21 -16.15 -1.99
C SER A 121 -9.88 -16.21 -3.48
N HIS A 122 -8.63 -16.50 -3.82
CA HIS A 122 -8.20 -16.73 -5.20
C HIS A 122 -7.00 -17.68 -5.30
N CYS A 123 -7.03 -18.57 -6.29
CA CYS A 123 -5.93 -19.43 -6.66
C CYS A 123 -4.87 -18.64 -7.44
N ASP A 124 -3.81 -18.16 -6.78
CA ASP A 124 -2.70 -17.42 -7.42
C ASP A 124 -2.04 -18.23 -8.54
N SER A 125 -2.07 -19.56 -8.45
CA SER A 125 -1.46 -20.44 -9.48
C SER A 125 -2.25 -20.48 -10.79
N SER A 126 -3.51 -20.04 -10.79
CA SER A 126 -4.32 -19.90 -12.01
C SER A 126 -3.93 -18.70 -12.88
N LYS A 127 -3.09 -17.79 -12.37
CA LYS A 127 -2.66 -16.61 -13.13
C LYS A 127 -1.66 -17.00 -14.24
N PRO A 128 -1.68 -16.29 -15.39
CA PRO A 128 -0.73 -16.55 -16.47
C PRO A 128 0.74 -16.52 -16.02
N GLY A 129 1.55 -17.44 -16.55
CA GLY A 129 3.00 -17.51 -16.30
C GLY A 129 3.39 -18.02 -14.89
N ARG A 130 2.46 -18.59 -14.13
CA ARG A 130 2.74 -19.16 -12.80
C ARG A 130 3.10 -20.64 -12.89
N SER A 131 3.99 -21.07 -11.97
CA SER A 131 4.32 -22.48 -11.81
C SER A 131 3.09 -23.28 -11.37
N THR A 132 2.97 -24.47 -11.94
CA THR A 132 1.94 -25.49 -11.67
C THR A 132 2.44 -26.61 -10.74
N ALA A 133 3.68 -26.53 -10.25
CA ALA A 133 4.28 -27.57 -9.39
C ALA A 133 3.65 -27.67 -7.98
N SER A 134 2.93 -26.64 -7.55
CA SER A 134 2.10 -26.64 -6.34
C SER A 134 0.93 -25.69 -6.53
N GLU A 135 -0.21 -25.98 -5.93
CA GLU A 135 -1.35 -25.07 -5.97
C GLU A 135 -1.28 -24.07 -4.81
N ARG A 136 -1.29 -22.78 -5.15
CA ARG A 136 -1.17 -21.66 -4.21
C ARG A 136 -2.44 -20.83 -4.17
N TRP A 137 -2.89 -20.53 -2.96
CA TRP A 137 -4.09 -19.76 -2.69
C TRP A 137 -3.78 -18.52 -1.87
N LEU A 138 -4.49 -17.44 -2.16
CA LEU A 138 -4.50 -16.19 -1.40
C LEU A 138 -5.89 -15.97 -0.84
N LEU A 139 -5.97 -15.79 0.47
CA LEU A 139 -7.19 -15.44 1.18
C LEU A 139 -7.04 -14.04 1.78
N HIS A 140 -8.06 -13.21 1.65
CA HIS A 140 -8.11 -11.89 2.28
C HIS A 140 -9.13 -11.89 3.40
N SER A 141 -8.75 -11.31 4.54
CA SER A 141 -9.66 -11.09 5.64
C SER A 141 -10.70 -10.02 5.30
N THR A 142 -11.74 -9.91 6.11
CA THR A 142 -12.55 -8.69 6.18
C THR A 142 -11.74 -7.57 6.84
N ALA A 143 -12.21 -6.33 6.63
CA ALA A 143 -11.68 -5.17 7.31
C ALA A 143 -12.00 -5.16 8.82
N ASN A 144 -13.18 -5.68 9.20
CA ASN A 144 -13.62 -5.76 10.60
C ASN A 144 -12.70 -6.66 11.41
N TYR A 145 -12.44 -7.87 10.92
CA TYR A 145 -11.49 -8.80 11.54
C TYR A 145 -10.11 -8.16 11.70
N ALA A 146 -9.58 -7.55 10.63
CA ALA A 146 -8.27 -6.92 10.66
C ALA A 146 -8.20 -5.75 11.68
N ARG A 147 -9.25 -4.93 11.78
CA ARG A 147 -9.37 -3.88 12.81
C ARG A 147 -9.37 -4.47 14.21
N GLY A 148 -10.12 -5.55 14.44
CA GLY A 148 -10.18 -6.23 15.74
C GLY A 148 -8.81 -6.73 16.20
N VAL A 149 -8.06 -7.38 15.31
CA VAL A 149 -6.68 -7.82 15.60
C VAL A 149 -5.77 -6.62 15.87
N ILE A 150 -5.82 -5.58 15.03
CA ILE A 150 -4.99 -4.37 15.22
C ILE A 150 -5.30 -3.67 16.55
N ALA A 151 -6.55 -3.60 16.96
CA ALA A 151 -6.94 -3.01 18.24
C ALA A 151 -6.32 -3.76 19.44
N GLN A 152 -6.15 -5.09 19.33
CA GLN A 152 -5.53 -5.91 20.37
C GLN A 152 -4.00 -5.88 20.35
N THR A 153 -3.39 -5.74 19.16
CA THR A 153 -1.93 -5.91 18.98
C THR A 153 -1.18 -4.61 18.71
N GLY A 154 -1.89 -3.50 18.50
CA GLY A 154 -1.33 -2.20 18.16
C GLY A 154 -0.91 -2.04 16.69
N LEU A 155 -0.47 -0.83 16.36
CA LEU A 155 -0.05 -0.42 15.01
C LEU A 155 1.37 -0.88 14.66
N GLN A 156 2.17 -1.27 15.65
CA GLN A 156 3.52 -1.79 15.46
C GLN A 156 3.53 -3.09 14.66
N LYS A 157 4.70 -3.46 14.12
CA LYS A 157 4.86 -4.70 13.33
C LYS A 157 4.38 -5.90 14.18
N PRO A 158 3.41 -6.70 13.70
CA PRO A 158 2.92 -7.84 14.46
C PRO A 158 4.02 -8.85 14.72
N SER A 159 4.00 -9.46 15.90
CA SER A 159 4.90 -10.57 16.24
C SER A 159 4.65 -11.78 15.32
N SER A 160 5.65 -12.67 15.23
CA SER A 160 5.47 -13.96 14.55
C SER A 160 4.33 -14.76 15.14
N ALA A 161 4.22 -14.82 16.47
CA ALA A 161 3.14 -15.50 17.18
C ALA A 161 1.75 -14.96 16.81
N THR A 162 1.61 -13.64 16.74
CA THR A 162 0.38 -12.98 16.27
C THR A 162 0.03 -13.38 14.84
N LEU A 163 1.00 -13.34 13.92
CA LEU A 163 0.76 -13.71 12.52
C LEU A 163 0.44 -15.20 12.35
N THR A 164 1.06 -16.07 13.15
CA THR A 164 0.72 -17.50 13.19
C THR A 164 -0.72 -17.70 13.65
N LYS A 165 -1.14 -17.04 14.74
CA LYS A 165 -2.54 -17.11 15.21
C LYS A 165 -3.52 -16.63 14.15
N VAL A 166 -3.25 -15.49 13.51
CA VAL A 166 -4.08 -14.99 12.40
C VAL A 166 -4.12 -15.97 11.23
N ALA A 167 -2.99 -16.59 10.89
CA ALA A 167 -2.94 -17.58 9.82
C ALA A 167 -3.82 -18.80 10.13
N GLU A 168 -3.80 -19.29 11.37
CA GLU A 168 -4.68 -20.39 11.81
C GLU A 168 -6.15 -19.99 11.75
N GLU A 169 -6.52 -18.82 12.27
CA GLU A 169 -7.92 -18.35 12.27
C GLU A 169 -8.47 -18.16 10.84
N LEU A 170 -7.70 -17.53 9.95
CA LEU A 170 -8.09 -17.36 8.55
C LEU A 170 -8.17 -18.71 7.82
N PHE A 171 -7.31 -19.68 8.15
CA PHE A 171 -7.35 -21.01 7.56
C PHE A 171 -8.53 -21.85 8.08
N GLN A 172 -8.84 -21.77 9.38
CA GLN A 172 -10.01 -22.42 9.97
C GLN A 172 -11.30 -21.91 9.33
N GLU A 173 -11.41 -20.60 9.10
CA GLU A 173 -12.56 -20.04 8.36
C GLU A 173 -12.60 -20.53 6.91
N PHE A 174 -11.44 -20.71 6.27
CA PHE A 174 -11.42 -21.29 4.93
C PHE A 174 -11.91 -22.74 4.93
N GLN A 175 -11.62 -23.52 5.97
CA GLN A 175 -12.11 -24.90 6.12
C GLN A 175 -13.61 -24.96 6.48
N SER A 176 -14.18 -23.91 7.09
CA SER A 176 -15.58 -23.89 7.52
C SER A 176 -16.59 -23.83 6.36
N ILE A 177 -16.14 -23.59 5.12
CA ILE A 177 -16.99 -23.51 3.93
C ILE A 177 -17.60 -24.85 3.48
N GLY A 178 -17.35 -25.94 4.22
CA GLY A 178 -17.91 -27.26 3.93
C GLY A 178 -17.20 -28.01 2.80
N LEU A 179 -16.02 -27.55 2.37
CA LEU A 179 -15.17 -28.25 1.40
C LEU A 179 -14.05 -28.99 2.12
N ASN A 180 -13.67 -30.15 1.59
CA ASN A 180 -12.51 -30.89 2.09
C ASN A 180 -11.22 -30.16 1.68
N ILE A 181 -10.70 -29.33 2.57
CA ILE A 181 -9.46 -28.58 2.39
C ILE A 181 -8.40 -29.17 3.33
N PRO A 182 -7.38 -29.87 2.79
CA PRO A 182 -6.32 -30.46 3.59
C PRO A 182 -5.45 -29.37 4.23
N ARG A 183 -4.59 -29.77 5.18
CA ARG A 183 -3.59 -28.86 5.73
C ARG A 183 -2.56 -28.49 4.64
N PRO A 184 -2.30 -27.19 4.38
CA PRO A 184 -1.24 -26.78 3.46
C PRO A 184 0.15 -27.07 4.05
N PHE A 185 1.12 -27.37 3.19
CA PHE A 185 2.52 -27.51 3.62
C PHE A 185 3.19 -26.16 3.87
N PHE A 186 2.61 -25.08 3.35
CA PHE A 186 3.05 -23.71 3.58
C PHE A 186 1.88 -22.82 3.93
N MET A 187 2.04 -22.02 4.99
CA MET A 187 1.04 -21.10 5.48
C MET A 187 1.68 -19.84 6.07
N LYS A 188 1.28 -18.65 5.62
CA LYS A 188 1.82 -17.38 6.12
C LYS A 188 0.81 -16.24 6.01
N ALA A 189 0.54 -15.57 7.13
CA ALA A 189 -0.24 -14.33 7.13
C ALA A 189 0.64 -13.09 6.94
N HIS A 190 0.08 -12.05 6.34
CA HIS A 190 0.67 -10.73 6.19
C HIS A 190 -0.37 -9.64 6.51
N ARG A 191 0.05 -8.59 7.23
CA ARG A 191 -0.82 -7.47 7.59
C ARG A 191 -0.62 -6.29 6.66
N TRP A 192 -1.68 -5.90 5.95
CA TRP A 192 -1.78 -4.60 5.29
C TRP A 192 -2.54 -3.62 6.19
N GLY A 193 -1.82 -2.90 7.05
CA GLY A 193 -2.44 -2.03 8.07
C GLY A 193 -3.08 -0.75 7.53
N SER A 194 -2.88 -0.43 6.25
CA SER A 194 -3.43 0.75 5.53
C SER A 194 -3.83 0.37 4.11
N ALA A 195 -4.37 -0.84 3.92
CA ALA A 195 -4.50 -1.51 2.63
C ALA A 195 -5.26 -0.68 1.58
N PHE A 196 -6.41 -0.13 1.95
CA PHE A 196 -7.28 0.59 1.02
C PHE A 196 -7.71 1.93 1.61
N PRO A 197 -7.55 3.06 0.92
CA PRO A 197 -8.22 4.30 1.32
C PRO A 197 -9.73 4.15 1.21
N THR A 198 -10.48 4.71 2.15
CA THR A 198 -11.96 4.65 2.18
C THR A 198 -12.62 5.96 1.73
N ALA A 199 -11.80 6.98 1.44
CA ALA A 199 -12.23 8.24 0.84
C ALA A 199 -11.20 8.70 -0.19
N SER A 200 -11.65 9.49 -1.16
CA SER A 200 -10.79 10.15 -2.15
C SER A 200 -10.64 11.62 -1.77
N ILE A 201 -9.40 12.12 -1.74
CA ILE A 201 -9.11 13.50 -1.30
C ILE A 201 -8.97 14.50 -2.46
N ALA A 202 -8.95 14.00 -3.70
CA ALA A 202 -8.67 14.80 -4.89
C ALA A 202 -9.30 14.18 -6.14
N ARG A 203 -10.53 13.67 -6.06
CA ARG A 203 -11.14 12.86 -7.13
C ARG A 203 -11.13 13.57 -8.48
N GLU A 204 -11.44 14.86 -8.48
CA GLU A 204 -11.55 15.69 -9.68
C GLU A 204 -10.18 16.10 -10.20
N GLN A 205 -9.28 16.58 -9.33
CA GLN A 205 -7.93 17.05 -9.71
C GLN A 205 -6.94 15.89 -9.90
N LYS A 206 -7.31 14.69 -9.45
CA LYS A 206 -6.54 13.43 -9.42
C LYS A 206 -5.26 13.44 -8.60
N CYS A 207 -4.74 14.60 -8.21
CA CYS A 207 -3.61 14.78 -7.33
C CYS A 207 -3.78 16.08 -6.54
N LEU A 208 -3.01 16.24 -5.47
CA LEU A 208 -2.80 17.53 -4.83
C LEU A 208 -1.57 18.20 -5.42
N TRP A 209 -1.62 19.52 -5.57
CA TRP A 209 -0.57 20.28 -6.25
C TRP A 209 -0.36 21.63 -5.57
N ASP A 210 0.87 21.89 -5.10
CA ASP A 210 1.36 23.21 -4.74
C ASP A 210 2.30 23.70 -5.86
N ARG A 211 1.80 24.66 -6.66
CA ARG A 211 2.54 25.22 -7.79
C ARG A 211 3.79 25.99 -7.36
N LYS A 212 3.69 26.76 -6.27
CA LYS A 212 4.79 27.59 -5.80
C LYS A 212 5.94 26.68 -5.38
N LYS A 213 5.62 25.65 -4.59
CA LYS A 213 6.61 24.69 -4.07
C LYS A 213 6.99 23.58 -5.03
N ARG A 214 6.34 23.48 -6.19
CA ARG A 214 6.54 22.38 -7.14
C ARG A 214 6.38 21.01 -6.47
N LEU A 215 5.37 20.89 -5.61
CA LEU A 215 5.06 19.68 -4.84
C LEU A 215 3.77 19.06 -5.33
N ALA A 216 3.85 17.82 -5.79
CA ALA A 216 2.68 17.02 -6.11
C ALA A 216 2.52 15.88 -5.09
N ILE A 217 1.28 15.59 -4.70
CA ILE A 217 0.95 14.42 -3.88
C ILE A 217 -0.07 13.58 -4.63
N CYS A 218 0.26 12.32 -4.82
CA CYS A 218 -0.51 11.39 -5.64
C CYS A 218 -0.62 10.02 -4.98
N GLY A 219 -1.57 9.23 -5.44
CA GLY A 219 -1.76 7.85 -5.02
C GLY A 219 -3.20 7.39 -5.25
N ASP A 220 -3.46 6.14 -4.93
CA ASP A 220 -4.80 5.56 -4.96
C ASP A 220 -5.79 6.38 -4.11
N PHE A 221 -5.32 6.91 -2.98
CA PHE A 221 -6.09 7.78 -2.08
C PHE A 221 -6.52 9.12 -2.68
N CYS A 222 -5.93 9.56 -3.79
CA CYS A 222 -6.38 10.75 -4.50
C CYS A 222 -7.59 10.47 -5.40
N VAL A 223 -7.76 9.26 -5.93
CA VAL A 223 -8.76 8.97 -6.98
C VAL A 223 -9.68 7.82 -6.58
N SER A 224 -9.13 6.61 -6.47
CA SER A 224 -9.86 5.39 -6.16
C SER A 224 -8.91 4.33 -5.59
N PRO A 225 -9.37 3.45 -4.67
CA PRO A 225 -8.55 2.46 -3.96
C PRO A 225 -8.17 1.26 -4.83
N ASN A 226 -7.62 1.50 -6.02
CA ASN A 226 -7.25 0.48 -6.99
C ASN A 226 -6.03 0.92 -7.82
N VAL A 227 -5.52 -0.01 -8.62
CA VAL A 227 -4.32 0.23 -9.47
C VAL A 227 -4.57 1.36 -10.48
N GLU A 228 -5.75 1.41 -11.10
CA GLU A 228 -6.10 2.46 -12.06
C GLU A 228 -6.07 3.85 -11.42
N GLY A 229 -6.66 4.00 -10.23
CA GLY A 229 -6.66 5.26 -9.48
C GLY A 229 -5.24 5.73 -9.14
N ALA A 230 -4.37 4.81 -8.73
CA ALA A 230 -2.96 5.12 -8.50
C ALA A 230 -2.24 5.61 -9.76
N ILE A 231 -2.46 4.93 -10.90
CA ILE A 231 -1.88 5.32 -12.20
C ILE A 231 -2.40 6.69 -12.64
N LEU A 232 -3.71 6.91 -12.61
CA LEU A 232 -4.32 8.18 -13.00
C LEU A 232 -3.83 9.34 -12.13
N SER A 233 -3.63 9.10 -10.84
CA SER A 233 -3.09 10.09 -9.91
C SER A 233 -1.63 10.43 -10.21
N GLY A 234 -0.79 9.42 -10.45
CA GLY A 234 0.62 9.62 -10.82
C GLY A 234 0.79 10.38 -12.13
N LEU A 235 -0.02 10.04 -13.16
CA LEU A 235 -0.02 10.76 -14.43
C LEU A 235 -0.44 12.24 -14.27
N ALA A 236 -1.44 12.51 -13.42
CA ALA A 236 -1.85 13.89 -13.15
C ALA A 236 -0.74 14.69 -12.45
N ALA A 237 -0.05 14.09 -11.47
CA ALA A 237 1.10 14.72 -10.81
C ALA A 237 2.24 15.03 -11.79
N ALA A 238 2.57 14.08 -12.67
CA ALA A 238 3.59 14.27 -13.71
C ALA A 238 3.22 15.40 -14.69
N SER A 239 1.95 15.50 -15.11
CA SER A 239 1.46 16.59 -15.96
C SER A 239 1.70 17.96 -15.34
N LYS A 240 1.38 18.12 -14.04
CA LYS A 240 1.55 19.39 -13.32
C LYS A 240 3.00 19.87 -13.25
N LEU A 241 3.94 18.94 -13.04
CA LEU A 241 5.36 19.26 -13.05
C LEU A 241 5.89 19.56 -14.46
N THR A 242 5.40 18.85 -15.48
CA THR A 242 5.86 19.03 -16.86
C THR A 242 5.35 20.35 -17.46
N GLU A 243 4.08 20.69 -17.25
CA GLU A 243 3.48 21.97 -17.68
C GLU A 243 4.26 23.18 -17.14
N MET A 244 4.80 23.08 -15.92
CA MET A 244 5.65 24.11 -15.33
C MET A 244 6.98 24.26 -16.06
N LEU A 245 7.63 23.14 -16.39
CA LEU A 245 8.93 23.13 -17.08
C LEU A 245 8.84 23.63 -18.51
N SER A 246 7.69 23.48 -19.18
CA SER A 246 7.45 24.03 -20.52
C SER A 246 7.21 25.54 -20.56
N CYS A 247 6.95 26.16 -19.40
CA CYS A 247 6.70 27.60 -19.29
C CYS A 247 7.93 28.38 -18.75
N LEU A 248 9.05 27.70 -18.54
CA LEU A 248 10.36 28.26 -18.20
C LEU A 248 11.22 28.38 -19.46
#